data_AF-A0AA38VQD1-F1
#
_entry.id   AF-A0AA38VQD1-F1
#
_cell.length_a   1.000
_cell.length_b   1.000
_cell.length_c   1.000
_cell.angle_alpha   90.00
_cell.angle_beta   90.00
_cell.angle_gamma   90.00
#
_symmetry.space_group_name_H-M   'P 1'
#
loop_
_entity.id
_entity.type
_entity.pdbx_description
1 polymer ?
#
loop_
_entity_poly.entity_id
_entity_poly.type
_entity_poly.pdbx_seq_one_letter_code
_entity_poly.pdbx_strand_id
1 'polypeptide(L)'
;MCIVLLTTAHPNYALIVIDNRDEFILRPTSRPHWWTSEPEKVPYVEKSANGQENGDLVNGDHSNQGAQHSDLTERQEVLSSRDLQRAEHGTWLGITKDGNLAVLTNYRETNVNDAAHPVHGARSRGGLVTAWLGASPREKVSDFVRRMLDGGVGNVGGFSLICGKLRPKRHGDGGHRALEPLAIISNRNDSVDKVPWIGDERGKVYGLSNTCFGDPNTWPKVEIGKKLLSETVKKAVEQNLDEEALIDELFKILDTDTLPLKEGMAFEDCISSLKHSIFIPPIGDDHHKEAMERAKAKGKIEQFDEATEELRMEERPDETSIGFETGMYGTQRQTIILVDWDGNVTFRERALWSKRGHPIERPKGDVTFRFKIEGWEDGRGSML
;
A
#
# COMPACT_ATOMS: atom_id res chain seq x y z
N MET A 1 -5.93 -8.98 7.97
CA MET A 1 -5.40 -7.73 8.54
C MET A 1 -3.96 -7.55 8.07
N CYS A 2 -3.65 -6.60 7.18
CA CYS A 2 -2.32 -6.51 6.54
C CYS A 2 -1.15 -6.22 7.51
N ILE A 3 0.07 -6.51 7.07
CA ILE A 3 1.34 -6.14 7.69
C ILE A 3 2.36 -5.78 6.63
N VAL A 4 3.18 -4.76 6.92
CA VAL A 4 4.41 -4.47 6.21
C VAL A 4 5.59 -4.48 7.17
N LEU A 5 6.71 -5.04 6.72
CA LEU A 5 8.00 -5.05 7.41
C LEU A 5 9.06 -4.46 6.49
N LEU A 6 9.94 -3.63 7.04
CA LEU A 6 11.03 -2.98 6.30
C LEU A 6 12.34 -3.22 7.03
N THR A 7 13.44 -3.35 6.29
CA THR A 7 14.78 -3.43 6.91
C THR A 7 15.84 -2.75 6.08
N THR A 8 16.76 -2.11 6.80
CA THR A 8 18.00 -1.50 6.30
C THR A 8 19.23 -2.28 6.80
N ALA A 9 19.06 -3.55 7.19
CA ALA A 9 20.14 -4.33 7.77
C ALA A 9 21.01 -5.06 6.75
N HIS A 10 20.48 -5.42 5.57
CA HIS A 10 21.23 -6.22 4.60
C HIS A 10 22.30 -5.36 3.87
N PRO A 11 23.58 -5.74 3.86
CA PRO A 11 24.68 -4.90 3.34
C PRO A 11 24.53 -4.56 1.84
N ASN A 12 24.00 -5.48 1.02
CA ASN A 12 23.85 -5.26 -0.42
C ASN A 12 22.56 -4.50 -0.80
N TYR A 13 21.58 -4.43 0.10
CA TYR A 13 20.29 -3.79 -0.17
C TYR A 13 20.14 -2.52 0.66
N ALA A 14 19.88 -1.41 -0.02
CA ALA A 14 19.53 -0.15 0.61
C ALA A 14 18.24 -0.27 1.41
N LEU A 15 17.25 -0.99 0.86
CA LEU A 15 15.97 -1.28 1.50
C LEU A 15 15.44 -2.65 1.09
N ILE A 16 14.90 -3.39 2.04
CA ILE A 16 14.05 -4.57 1.80
C ILE A 16 12.67 -4.27 2.40
N VAL A 17 11.62 -4.49 1.62
CA VAL A 17 10.22 -4.36 2.04
C VAL A 17 9.51 -5.68 1.79
N ILE A 18 8.78 -6.18 2.78
CA ILE A 18 7.87 -7.32 2.62
C ILE A 18 6.48 -6.96 3.15
N ASP A 19 5.45 -7.31 2.40
CA ASP A 19 4.06 -6.94 2.67
C ASP A 19 3.12 -8.11 2.39
N ASN A 20 2.02 -8.19 3.14
CA ASN A 20 0.88 -9.01 2.75
C ASN A 20 -0.38 -8.16 2.56
N ARG A 21 -1.25 -8.64 1.68
CA ARG A 21 -2.61 -8.14 1.58
C ARG A 21 -3.59 -9.22 2.02
N ASP A 22 -4.24 -8.97 3.14
CA ASP A 22 -5.37 -9.77 3.61
C ASP A 22 -6.69 -9.11 3.22
N GLU A 23 -7.52 -9.85 2.52
CA GLU A 23 -8.79 -9.37 1.97
C GLU A 23 -9.72 -10.55 1.69
N PHE A 24 -10.98 -10.27 1.43
CA PHE A 24 -11.88 -11.24 0.80
C PHE A 24 -11.30 -11.75 -0.53
N ILE A 25 -11.20 -13.08 -0.65
CA ILE A 25 -10.49 -13.75 -1.75
C ILE A 25 -11.11 -13.41 -3.11
N LEU A 26 -12.43 -13.28 -3.18
CA LEU A 26 -13.15 -12.95 -4.40
C LEU A 26 -13.15 -11.45 -4.72
N ARG A 27 -12.55 -10.59 -3.88
CA ARG A 27 -12.44 -9.17 -4.19
C ARG A 27 -11.59 -8.97 -5.45
N PRO A 28 -12.17 -8.44 -6.54
CA PRO A 28 -11.48 -8.25 -7.81
C PRO A 28 -10.22 -7.40 -7.63
N THR A 29 -9.07 -7.96 -7.99
CA THR A 29 -7.76 -7.34 -7.78
C THR A 29 -6.86 -7.67 -8.96
N SER A 30 -6.18 -6.68 -9.54
CA SER A 30 -5.30 -6.90 -10.68
C SER A 30 -4.03 -7.68 -10.29
N ARG A 31 -3.28 -8.14 -11.28
CA ARG A 31 -1.84 -8.43 -11.11
C ARG A 31 -1.08 -7.09 -11.05
N PRO A 32 0.14 -7.07 -10.49
CA PRO A 32 0.99 -5.90 -10.59
C PRO A 32 1.31 -5.66 -12.06
N HIS A 33 1.17 -4.43 -12.48
CA HIS A 33 1.50 -3.95 -13.82
C HIS A 33 1.89 -2.47 -13.71
N TRP A 34 2.52 -1.95 -14.76
CA TRP A 34 2.74 -0.52 -14.87
C TRP A 34 1.45 0.17 -15.30
N TRP A 35 1.02 1.18 -14.54
CA TRP A 35 -0.09 2.05 -14.91
C TRP A 35 0.32 3.51 -14.74
N THR A 36 -0.18 4.36 -15.62
CA THR A 36 0.10 5.80 -15.59
C THR A 36 -0.85 6.48 -14.62
N SER A 37 -0.32 7.30 -13.71
CA SER A 37 -1.14 8.12 -12.84
C SER A 37 -1.91 9.14 -13.67
N GLU A 38 -3.21 9.25 -13.38
CA GLU A 38 -3.98 10.36 -13.90
C GLU A 38 -3.59 11.62 -13.12
N PRO A 39 -3.41 12.76 -13.78
CA PRO A 39 -3.23 14.02 -13.09
C PRO A 39 -4.35 14.23 -12.09
N GLU A 40 -4.02 14.62 -10.84
CA GLU A 40 -5.05 14.95 -9.85
C GLU A 40 -6.03 15.96 -10.46
N LYS A 41 -7.28 15.53 -10.71
CA LYS A 41 -8.42 16.45 -10.57
C LYS A 41 -8.57 16.63 -9.07
N VAL A 42 -7.79 17.52 -8.47
CA VAL A 42 -7.76 17.78 -7.03
C VAL A 42 -9.19 17.86 -6.48
N PRO A 43 -9.71 16.87 -5.74
CA PRO A 43 -10.95 17.04 -4.98
C PRO A 43 -10.63 17.53 -3.55
N TYR A 44 -9.36 17.86 -3.27
CA TYR A 44 -8.84 18.11 -1.93
C TYR A 44 -8.88 19.59 -1.50
N VAL A 45 -9.55 20.46 -2.25
CA VAL A 45 -9.83 21.85 -1.83
C VAL A 45 -11.27 22.19 -2.19
N GLU A 46 -12.23 21.82 -1.35
CA GLU A 46 -13.49 22.57 -1.34
C GLU A 46 -13.17 23.95 -0.77
N LYS A 47 -13.25 24.97 -1.63
CA LYS A 47 -13.27 26.38 -1.21
C LYS A 47 -14.42 26.56 -0.24
N SER A 48 -14.13 26.55 1.05
CA SER A 48 -14.95 27.25 2.03
C SER A 48 -14.64 28.74 1.91
N ALA A 49 -15.48 29.45 1.17
CA ALA A 49 -15.61 30.89 1.31
C ALA A 49 -17.10 31.23 1.27
N ASN A 50 -17.60 31.67 2.42
CA ASN A 50 -18.95 32.21 2.63
C ASN A 50 -19.27 33.33 1.64
N GLY A 51 -20.57 33.50 1.39
CA GLY A 51 -21.10 34.30 0.30
C GLY A 51 -21.08 35.81 0.48
N GLN A 52 -21.33 36.48 -0.62
CA GLN A 52 -22.21 37.65 -0.73
C GLN A 52 -22.52 37.91 -2.21
N GLU A 53 -23.80 38.10 -2.50
CA GLU A 53 -24.29 38.63 -3.77
C GLU A 53 -23.72 40.04 -4.03
N ASN A 54 -23.34 40.32 -5.27
CA ASN A 54 -23.84 41.46 -6.05
C ASN A 54 -23.26 41.44 -7.47
N GLY A 55 -24.09 41.79 -8.44
CA GLY A 55 -23.77 41.79 -9.86
C GLY A 55 -22.84 42.93 -10.29
N ASP A 56 -22.22 42.76 -11.45
CA ASP A 56 -22.49 43.63 -12.60
C ASP A 56 -21.68 43.16 -13.82
N LEU A 57 -22.35 43.23 -14.97
CA LEU A 57 -21.82 43.00 -16.30
C LEU A 57 -20.96 44.20 -16.72
N VAL A 58 -19.66 44.02 -16.96
CA VAL A 58 -18.88 44.92 -17.83
C VAL A 58 -17.87 44.13 -18.64
N ASN A 59 -18.08 44.11 -19.97
CA ASN A 59 -17.09 43.77 -20.98
C ASN A 59 -16.06 44.91 -21.07
N GLY A 60 -14.76 44.58 -21.01
CA GLY A 60 -13.68 45.56 -21.17
C GLY A 60 -12.34 44.88 -21.43
N ASP A 61 -11.90 45.00 -22.67
CA ASP A 61 -10.70 44.48 -23.31
C ASP A 61 -9.40 45.01 -22.66
N HIS A 62 -8.47 44.13 -22.27
CA HIS A 62 -7.06 44.48 -22.09
C HIS A 62 -6.15 43.26 -22.33
N SER A 63 -5.33 43.41 -23.36
CA SER A 63 -4.10 42.67 -23.62
C SER A 63 -3.18 42.65 -22.39
N ASN A 64 -2.76 41.45 -21.98
CA ASN A 64 -1.52 41.31 -21.22
C ASN A 64 -0.78 40.03 -21.63
N GLN A 65 0.45 40.24 -22.05
CA GLN A 65 1.43 39.21 -22.35
C GLN A 65 1.86 38.52 -21.05
N GLY A 66 2.21 37.23 -21.14
CA GLY A 66 3.14 36.61 -20.20
C GLY A 66 2.52 35.99 -18.95
N ALA A 67 1.84 34.86 -19.12
CA ALA A 67 1.95 33.78 -18.15
C ALA A 67 2.07 32.48 -18.95
N GLN A 68 3.30 31.99 -19.09
CA GLN A 68 3.53 30.61 -19.49
C GLN A 68 2.81 29.72 -18.47
N HIS A 69 1.68 29.13 -18.86
CA HIS A 69 1.13 27.96 -18.20
C HIS A 69 2.09 26.78 -18.45
N SER A 70 3.24 26.76 -17.78
CA SER A 70 4.19 25.65 -17.81
C SER A 70 4.18 24.95 -16.44
N ASP A 71 3.24 24.03 -16.26
CA ASP A 71 3.41 22.74 -15.59
C ASP A 71 2.02 22.10 -15.40
N LEU A 72 1.38 21.76 -16.52
CA LEU A 72 0.32 20.77 -16.49
C LEU A 72 1.00 19.38 -16.53
N THR A 73 1.17 18.82 -15.34
CA THR A 73 0.93 17.41 -15.01
C THR A 73 1.93 16.37 -15.53
N GLU A 74 3.13 16.32 -14.92
CA GLU A 74 4.01 15.14 -15.03
C GLU A 74 3.30 13.90 -14.47
N ARG A 75 2.88 13.00 -15.37
CA ARG A 75 2.28 11.72 -15.01
C ARG A 75 3.36 10.77 -14.48
N GLN A 76 3.00 9.96 -13.49
CA GLN A 76 3.88 8.94 -12.91
C GLN A 76 3.59 7.58 -13.49
N GLU A 77 4.65 6.82 -13.77
CA GLU A 77 4.55 5.40 -14.07
C GLU A 77 4.64 4.62 -12.76
N VAL A 78 3.53 4.01 -12.36
CA VAL A 78 3.37 3.34 -11.07
C VAL A 78 3.33 1.83 -11.27
N LEU A 79 4.19 1.09 -10.56
CA LEU A 79 4.12 -0.36 -10.48
C LEU A 79 3.36 -0.76 -9.21
N SER A 80 2.15 -1.29 -9.40
CA SER A 80 1.39 -1.91 -8.31
C SER A 80 0.25 -2.79 -8.80
N SER A 81 -0.29 -3.60 -7.90
CA SER A 81 -1.61 -4.19 -8.06
C SER A 81 -2.70 -3.17 -7.69
N ARG A 82 -3.88 -3.29 -8.31
CA ARG A 82 -5.01 -2.37 -8.13
C ARG A 82 -6.24 -3.08 -7.60
N ASP A 83 -6.95 -2.42 -6.70
CA ASP A 83 -8.31 -2.79 -6.31
C ASP A 83 -9.25 -2.51 -7.48
N LEU A 84 -9.90 -3.54 -8.03
CA LEU A 84 -10.80 -3.39 -9.16
C LEU A 84 -12.26 -3.25 -8.74
N GLN A 85 -12.56 -3.39 -7.45
CA GLN A 85 -13.93 -3.29 -6.92
C GLN A 85 -14.44 -1.84 -6.93
N ARG A 86 -13.56 -0.85 -6.71
CA ARG A 86 -13.93 0.56 -6.64
C ARG A 86 -13.53 1.29 -7.93
N ALA A 87 -14.36 2.24 -8.36
CA ALA A 87 -14.12 3.05 -9.56
C ALA A 87 -12.83 3.87 -9.49
N GLU A 88 -12.38 4.24 -8.29
CA GLU A 88 -11.11 4.95 -8.04
C GLU A 88 -9.89 4.08 -8.39
N HIS A 89 -10.05 2.75 -8.42
CA HIS A 89 -8.98 1.79 -8.68
C HIS A 89 -7.71 2.03 -7.84
N GLY A 90 -7.89 2.21 -6.52
CA GLY A 90 -6.80 2.47 -5.58
C GLY A 90 -5.82 1.30 -5.43
N THR A 91 -4.74 1.54 -4.70
CA THR A 91 -3.73 0.51 -4.38
C THR A 91 -3.34 0.54 -2.90
N TRP A 92 -2.68 -0.49 -2.39
CA TRP A 92 -2.22 -0.57 -0.99
C TRP A 92 -0.69 -0.50 -0.87
N LEU A 93 0.04 -0.82 -1.93
CA LEU A 93 1.49 -0.81 -2.01
C LEU A 93 1.88 -0.49 -3.45
N GLY A 94 2.85 0.39 -3.66
CA GLY A 94 3.40 0.62 -4.99
C GLY A 94 4.72 1.37 -4.97
N ILE A 95 5.40 1.34 -6.11
CA ILE A 95 6.63 2.07 -6.38
C ILE A 95 6.59 2.66 -7.79
N THR A 96 7.08 3.88 -7.96
CA THR A 96 7.17 4.53 -9.27
C THR A 96 8.55 4.37 -9.91
N LYS A 97 8.66 4.64 -11.21
CA LYS A 97 9.98 4.69 -11.89
C LYS A 97 10.91 5.72 -11.28
N ASP A 98 10.38 6.85 -10.79
CA ASP A 98 11.18 7.89 -10.13
C ASP A 98 11.43 7.59 -8.65
N GLY A 99 10.90 6.49 -8.08
CA GLY A 99 11.23 6.01 -6.74
C GLY A 99 10.32 6.50 -5.61
N ASN A 100 9.15 7.08 -5.89
CA ASN A 100 8.11 7.24 -4.89
C ASN A 100 7.62 5.86 -4.45
N LEU A 101 7.77 5.55 -3.16
CA LEU A 101 7.30 4.34 -2.52
C LEU A 101 6.15 4.71 -1.58
N ALA A 102 5.07 3.93 -1.59
CA ALA A 102 4.05 4.00 -0.55
C ALA A 102 3.46 2.63 -0.22
N VAL A 103 3.12 2.44 1.06
CA VAL A 103 2.41 1.27 1.59
C VAL A 103 1.46 1.68 2.70
N LEU A 104 0.25 1.13 2.70
CA LEU A 104 -0.78 1.45 3.67
C LEU A 104 -1.28 0.20 4.39
N THR A 105 -1.36 0.30 5.71
CA THR A 105 -2.12 -0.62 6.56
C THR A 105 -3.35 0.11 7.12
N ASN A 106 -4.51 -0.54 7.08
CA ASN A 106 -5.74 0.02 7.67
C ASN A 106 -5.58 0.11 9.19
N TYR A 107 -6.13 1.12 9.87
CA TYR A 107 -6.23 1.10 11.33
C TYR A 107 -7.44 0.26 11.76
N ARG A 108 -7.30 -0.56 12.80
CA ARG A 108 -8.42 -1.31 13.37
C ARG A 108 -9.20 -0.43 14.34
N GLU A 109 -10.35 0.04 13.91
CA GLU A 109 -11.32 0.66 14.82
C GLU A 109 -11.90 -0.39 15.77
N THR A 110 -11.82 -0.15 17.08
CA THR A 110 -12.40 -1.04 18.10
C THR A 110 -13.83 -0.65 18.46
N ASN A 111 -14.28 0.55 18.07
CA ASN A 111 -15.64 1.03 18.30
C ASN A 111 -16.35 1.26 16.96
N VAL A 112 -17.17 0.29 16.54
CA VAL A 112 -17.91 0.33 15.27
C VAL A 112 -19.02 1.40 15.23
N ASN A 113 -19.41 1.93 16.39
CA ASN A 113 -20.47 2.94 16.54
C ASN A 113 -19.92 4.35 16.75
N ASP A 114 -18.62 4.56 16.63
CA ASP A 114 -18.03 5.89 16.75
C ASP A 114 -18.31 6.71 15.48
N ALA A 115 -19.30 7.59 15.56
CA ALA A 115 -19.67 8.50 14.47
C ALA A 115 -18.55 9.49 14.11
N ALA A 116 -17.59 9.74 15.01
CA ALA A 116 -16.41 10.56 14.72
C ALA A 116 -15.32 9.78 13.97
N HIS A 117 -15.35 8.44 14.00
CA HIS A 117 -14.34 7.55 13.42
C HIS A 117 -14.97 6.38 12.64
N PRO A 118 -15.68 6.64 11.52
CA PRO A 118 -16.37 5.59 10.78
C PRO A 118 -15.39 4.55 10.21
N VAL A 119 -15.74 3.26 10.36
CA VAL A 119 -14.97 2.11 9.84
C VAL A 119 -14.85 2.16 8.31
N HIS A 120 -15.88 2.70 7.64
CA HIS A 120 -15.92 2.93 6.20
C HIS A 120 -16.09 4.43 5.93
N GLY A 121 -14.98 5.11 5.64
CA GLY A 121 -15.02 6.47 5.11
C GLY A 121 -15.60 6.51 3.69
N ALA A 122 -16.19 7.65 3.31
CA ALA A 122 -16.72 7.90 1.97
C ALA A 122 -15.62 7.81 0.89
N ARG A 123 -14.34 7.97 1.28
CA ARG A 123 -13.17 7.91 0.38
C ARG A 123 -12.35 6.64 0.62
N SER A 124 -11.80 6.05 -0.44
CA SER A 124 -10.94 4.86 -0.32
C SER A 124 -9.59 5.18 0.30
N ARG A 125 -9.16 4.37 1.28
CA ARG A 125 -7.79 4.41 1.81
C ARG A 125 -6.75 4.19 0.71
N GLY A 126 -7.05 3.35 -0.28
CA GLY A 126 -6.15 3.12 -1.40
C GLY A 126 -5.99 4.35 -2.31
N GLY A 127 -6.89 5.33 -2.24
CA GLY A 127 -6.74 6.62 -2.90
C GLY A 127 -5.60 7.45 -2.31
N LEU A 128 -5.28 7.30 -1.02
CA LEU A 128 -4.16 8.01 -0.38
C LEU A 128 -2.81 7.51 -0.88
N VAL A 129 -2.69 6.19 -1.08
CA VAL A 129 -1.50 5.58 -1.68
C VAL A 129 -1.34 6.05 -3.11
N THR A 130 -2.43 6.01 -3.89
CA THR A 130 -2.43 6.53 -5.27
C THR A 130 -2.09 8.02 -5.34
N ALA A 131 -2.50 8.84 -4.37
CA ALA A 131 -2.18 10.27 -4.33
C ALA A 131 -0.67 10.52 -4.21
N TRP A 132 0.04 9.81 -3.31
CA TRP A 132 1.50 9.92 -3.23
C TRP A 132 2.19 9.36 -4.47
N LEU A 133 1.76 8.18 -4.95
CA LEU A 133 2.37 7.55 -6.12
C LEU A 133 2.11 8.35 -7.41
N GLY A 134 1.05 9.15 -7.45
CA GLY A 134 0.75 10.06 -8.55
C GLY A 134 1.30 11.47 -8.38
N ALA A 135 1.92 11.78 -7.24
CA ALA A 135 2.52 13.09 -6.96
C ALA A 135 3.65 13.41 -7.96
N SER A 136 3.90 14.69 -8.17
CA SER A 136 5.01 15.12 -9.02
C SER A 136 6.34 14.56 -8.47
N PRO A 137 7.29 14.14 -9.33
CA PRO A 137 8.65 13.77 -8.91
C PRO A 137 9.37 14.89 -8.16
N ARG A 138 8.91 16.14 -8.31
CA ARG A 138 9.47 17.32 -7.65
C ARG A 138 8.82 17.61 -6.30
N GLU A 139 7.67 17.02 -5.98
CA GLU A 139 6.99 17.23 -4.70
C GLU A 139 7.82 16.60 -3.57
N LYS A 140 8.04 17.37 -2.51
CA LYS A 140 8.78 16.89 -1.33
C LYS A 140 7.85 16.09 -0.45
N VAL A 141 8.39 15.05 0.18
CA VAL A 141 7.64 14.21 1.13
C VAL A 141 7.02 15.07 2.24
N SER A 142 7.76 16.08 2.74
CA SER A 142 7.27 17.01 3.78
C SER A 142 6.07 17.85 3.34
N ASP A 143 6.03 18.26 2.08
CA ASP A 143 4.95 19.08 1.54
C ASP A 143 3.68 18.22 1.35
N PHE A 144 3.85 16.98 0.86
CA PHE A 144 2.76 16.00 0.81
C PHE A 144 2.21 15.69 2.21
N VAL A 145 3.09 15.43 3.19
CA VAL A 145 2.70 15.19 4.59
C VAL A 145 1.90 16.35 5.16
N ARG A 146 2.36 17.60 4.95
CA ARG A 146 1.65 18.80 5.41
C ARG A 146 0.27 18.91 4.77
N ARG A 147 0.17 18.74 3.45
CA ARG A 147 -1.10 18.75 2.70
C ARG A 147 -2.09 17.69 3.19
N MET A 148 -1.58 16.51 3.55
CA MET A 148 -2.39 15.42 4.09
C MET A 148 -2.95 15.73 5.48
N LEU A 149 -2.16 16.36 6.35
CA LEU A 149 -2.54 16.65 7.74
C LEU A 149 -3.39 17.91 7.91
N ASP A 150 -3.20 18.94 7.07
CA ASP A 150 -3.90 20.25 7.17
C ASP A 150 -5.36 20.23 6.64
N GLY A 151 -5.90 19.06 6.27
CA GLY A 151 -7.29 18.93 5.78
C GLY A 151 -7.52 17.81 4.77
N GLY A 152 -6.47 17.09 4.35
CA GLY A 152 -6.54 16.06 3.29
C GLY A 152 -7.18 14.72 3.68
N VAL A 153 -7.47 14.46 4.96
CA VAL A 153 -7.92 13.13 5.46
C VAL A 153 -9.34 13.11 6.04
N GLY A 154 -10.10 14.21 5.93
CA GLY A 154 -11.53 14.20 6.26
C GLY A 154 -12.26 13.08 5.50
N ASN A 155 -13.08 12.30 6.21
CA ASN A 155 -13.89 11.19 5.67
C ASN A 155 -13.13 9.96 5.16
N VAL A 156 -11.88 9.74 5.58
CA VAL A 156 -11.16 8.46 5.40
C VAL A 156 -11.14 7.68 6.71
N GLY A 157 -11.46 6.39 6.69
CA GLY A 157 -11.32 5.53 7.88
C GLY A 157 -9.87 5.48 8.37
N GLY A 158 -9.63 5.06 9.62
CA GLY A 158 -8.29 5.10 10.20
C GLY A 158 -7.25 4.35 9.33
N PHE A 159 -6.03 4.88 9.25
CA PHE A 159 -4.93 4.27 8.51
C PHE A 159 -3.55 4.61 9.08
N SER A 160 -2.56 3.84 8.65
CA SER A 160 -1.13 4.15 8.75
C SER A 160 -0.50 4.00 7.35
N LEU A 161 0.09 5.07 6.84
CA LEU A 161 0.70 5.17 5.51
C LEU A 161 2.20 5.42 5.68
N ILE A 162 3.03 4.51 5.15
CA ILE A 162 4.45 4.77 4.97
C ILE A 162 4.62 5.31 3.56
N CYS A 163 5.23 6.49 3.41
CA CYS A 163 5.50 7.08 2.11
C CYS A 163 6.82 7.83 2.09
N GLY A 164 7.49 7.82 0.94
CA GLY A 164 8.66 8.65 0.71
C GLY A 164 9.24 8.41 -0.67
N LYS A 165 10.30 9.16 -0.97
CA LYS A 165 11.04 9.03 -2.22
C LYS A 165 12.36 8.33 -1.95
N LEU A 166 12.59 7.20 -2.60
CA LEU A 166 13.78 6.39 -2.40
C LEU A 166 14.98 7.05 -3.05
N ARG A 167 15.85 7.65 -2.24
CA ARG A 167 17.13 8.25 -2.66
C ARG A 167 18.22 7.94 -1.66
N PRO A 168 19.47 7.77 -2.10
CA PRO A 168 20.60 7.74 -1.18
C PRO A 168 20.76 9.12 -0.53
N LYS A 169 20.99 9.15 0.78
CA LYS A 169 21.30 10.37 1.50
C LYS A 169 22.63 10.91 0.99
N ARG A 170 22.66 12.19 0.59
CA ARG A 170 23.92 12.86 0.22
C ARG A 170 24.88 12.84 1.41
N HIS A 171 26.14 12.51 1.15
CA HIS A 171 27.17 12.40 2.17
C HIS A 171 27.26 13.69 3.02
N GLY A 172 26.87 13.61 4.28
CA GLY A 172 27.14 14.60 5.33
C GLY A 172 27.81 13.92 6.52
N ASP A 173 29.11 14.16 6.69
CA ASP A 173 29.97 13.91 7.87
C ASP A 173 29.78 12.62 8.71
N GLY A 174 29.52 11.47 8.06
CA GLY A 174 29.43 10.19 8.78
C GLY A 174 29.87 8.93 8.02
N GLY A 175 30.29 9.03 6.75
CA GLY A 175 30.88 7.92 5.98
C GLY A 175 29.98 6.71 5.63
N HIS A 176 28.83 6.53 6.27
CA HIS A 176 27.94 5.39 6.05
C HIS A 176 26.87 5.68 4.99
N ARG A 177 26.61 4.71 4.09
CA ARG A 177 25.51 4.78 3.13
C ARG A 177 24.17 4.66 3.85
N ALA A 178 23.22 5.53 3.52
CA ALA A 178 21.86 5.57 4.07
C ALA A 178 20.88 6.06 3.01
N LEU A 179 19.59 5.84 3.23
CA LEU A 179 18.54 6.45 2.40
C LEU A 179 18.04 7.75 3.00
N GLU A 180 17.39 8.57 2.17
CA GLU A 180 16.46 9.57 2.67
C GLU A 180 15.31 8.88 3.42
N PRO A 181 14.83 9.46 4.53
CA PRO A 181 13.85 8.81 5.38
C PRO A 181 12.45 8.74 4.74
N LEU A 182 11.68 7.74 5.17
CA LEU A 182 10.27 7.56 4.84
C LEU A 182 9.39 8.08 5.99
N ALA A 183 8.34 8.84 5.67
CA ALA A 183 7.37 9.33 6.63
C ALA A 183 6.34 8.25 6.96
N ILE A 184 5.83 8.25 8.20
CA ILE A 184 4.68 7.45 8.62
C ILE A 184 3.51 8.37 9.00
N ILE A 185 2.53 8.49 8.13
CA ILE A 185 1.34 9.32 8.32
C ILE A 185 0.22 8.47 8.91
N SER A 186 -0.44 8.96 9.95
CA SER A 186 -1.68 8.37 10.47
C SER A 186 -2.67 9.47 10.82
N ASN A 187 -3.94 9.30 10.45
CA ASN A 187 -5.05 10.19 10.83
C ASN A 187 -5.60 9.88 12.24
N ARG A 188 -4.82 9.19 13.07
CA ARG A 188 -5.09 8.93 14.49
C ARG A 188 -4.00 9.57 15.39
N ASN A 189 -3.19 10.46 14.82
CA ASN A 189 -2.19 11.24 15.54
C ASN A 189 -2.27 12.72 15.09
N ASP A 190 -2.53 13.62 16.02
CA ASP A 190 -3.09 14.95 15.71
C ASP A 190 -2.05 16.06 15.44
N SER A 191 -0.81 15.72 15.06
CA SER A 191 0.24 16.76 14.89
C SER A 191 1.32 16.40 13.87
N VAL A 192 1.58 17.35 12.95
CA VAL A 192 2.64 17.31 11.93
C VAL A 192 4.03 17.13 12.54
N ASP A 193 4.29 17.74 13.70
CA ASP A 193 5.58 17.69 14.39
C ASP A 193 5.88 16.31 15.02
N LYS A 194 4.92 15.38 14.95
CA LYS A 194 5.03 14.02 15.51
C LYS A 194 5.07 12.91 14.44
N VAL A 195 5.16 13.26 13.15
CA VAL A 195 5.26 12.27 12.08
C VAL A 195 6.58 11.50 12.22
N PRO A 196 6.54 10.18 12.47
CA PRO A 196 7.76 9.37 12.54
C PRO A 196 8.44 9.29 11.17
N TRP A 197 9.76 9.35 11.18
CA TRP A 197 10.62 9.19 10.01
C TRP A 197 11.51 7.96 10.22
N ILE A 198 11.59 7.07 9.23
CA ILE A 198 12.30 5.79 9.31
C ILE A 198 13.19 5.55 8.10
N GLY A 199 14.14 4.60 8.21
CA GLY A 199 14.91 4.10 7.07
C GLY A 199 16.19 4.88 6.73
N ASP A 200 16.46 5.99 7.42
CA ASP A 200 17.70 6.76 7.28
C ASP A 200 18.85 6.23 8.16
N GLU A 201 18.56 5.32 9.08
CA GLU A 201 19.57 4.57 9.85
C GLU A 201 19.73 3.13 9.32
N ARG A 202 20.98 2.65 9.25
CA ARG A 202 21.30 1.26 8.87
C ARG A 202 21.10 0.29 10.03
N GLY A 203 20.92 -0.98 9.71
CA GLY A 203 20.81 -2.05 10.70
C GLY A 203 19.45 -2.10 11.43
N LYS A 204 18.44 -1.39 10.94
CA LYS A 204 17.13 -1.29 11.59
C LYS A 204 16.12 -2.20 10.91
N VAL A 205 15.14 -2.63 11.71
CA VAL A 205 13.95 -3.34 11.25
C VAL A 205 12.72 -2.61 11.76
N TYR A 206 11.82 -2.28 10.85
CA TYR A 206 10.56 -1.59 11.11
C TYR A 206 9.40 -2.50 10.76
N GLY A 207 8.27 -2.29 11.42
CA GLY A 207 7.06 -3.06 11.16
C GLY A 207 5.83 -2.24 11.47
N LEU A 208 4.82 -2.40 10.63
CA LEU A 208 3.54 -1.73 10.76
C LEU A 208 2.43 -2.71 10.40
N SER A 209 1.35 -2.68 11.18
CA SER A 209 0.13 -3.41 10.89
C SER A 209 -1.06 -2.50 11.19
N ASN A 210 -2.19 -3.05 11.62
CA ASN A 210 -3.43 -2.30 11.72
C ASN A 210 -3.57 -1.44 12.98
N THR A 211 -2.48 -0.80 13.41
CA THR A 211 -2.37 0.11 14.55
C THR A 211 -1.51 1.32 14.21
N CYS A 212 -1.44 2.28 15.14
CA CYS A 212 -0.49 3.38 15.05
C CYS A 212 0.95 2.87 15.19
N PHE A 213 1.87 3.55 14.51
CA PHE A 213 3.29 3.31 14.71
C PHE A 213 3.72 3.79 16.10
N GLY A 214 4.53 2.97 16.79
CA GLY A 214 4.94 3.26 18.16
C GLY A 214 3.86 3.03 19.23
N ASP A 215 2.74 2.38 18.88
CA ASP A 215 1.74 1.97 19.86
C ASP A 215 2.39 1.05 20.92
N PRO A 216 2.27 1.38 22.23
CA PRO A 216 2.83 0.55 23.30
C PRO A 216 2.28 -0.88 23.29
N ASN A 217 1.08 -1.09 22.73
CA ASN A 217 0.43 -2.39 22.56
C ASN A 217 0.58 -2.90 21.12
N THR A 218 1.82 -2.89 20.61
CA THR A 218 2.15 -3.40 19.27
C THR A 218 1.63 -4.82 19.07
N TRP A 219 1.04 -5.08 17.89
CA TRP A 219 0.45 -6.38 17.58
C TRP A 219 1.51 -7.50 17.59
N PRO A 220 1.23 -8.68 18.16
CA PRO A 220 2.22 -9.76 18.28
C PRO A 220 2.86 -10.17 16.95
N LYS A 221 2.11 -10.17 15.86
CA LYS A 221 2.65 -10.50 14.53
C LYS A 221 3.72 -9.50 14.03
N VAL A 222 3.66 -8.24 14.47
CA VAL A 222 4.65 -7.23 14.11
C VAL A 222 5.98 -7.55 14.79
N GLU A 223 5.95 -7.90 16.09
CA GLU A 223 7.14 -8.30 16.82
C GLU A 223 7.73 -9.62 16.30
N ILE A 224 6.87 -10.61 16.03
CA ILE A 224 7.30 -11.87 15.39
C ILE A 224 7.92 -11.59 14.02
N GLY A 225 7.25 -10.79 13.18
CA GLY A 225 7.72 -10.44 11.85
C GLY A 225 9.07 -9.71 11.85
N LYS A 226 9.26 -8.72 12.74
CA LYS A 226 10.53 -8.01 12.89
C LYS A 226 11.66 -8.95 13.32
N LYS A 227 11.38 -9.86 14.26
CA LYS A 227 12.34 -10.87 14.71
C LYS A 227 12.74 -11.80 13.56
N LEU A 228 11.77 -12.39 12.87
CA LEU A 228 12.01 -13.28 11.74
C LEU A 228 12.79 -12.58 10.62
N LEU A 229 12.43 -11.34 10.28
CA LEU A 229 13.13 -10.56 9.26
C LEU A 229 14.60 -10.28 9.65
N SER A 230 14.85 -9.95 10.92
CA SER A 230 16.22 -9.77 11.41
C SER A 230 17.03 -11.06 11.33
N GLU A 231 16.45 -12.20 11.71
CA GLU A 231 17.10 -13.52 11.65
C GLU A 231 17.36 -13.96 10.21
N THR A 232 16.39 -13.76 9.31
CA THR A 232 16.51 -14.07 7.89
C THR A 232 17.60 -13.24 7.22
N VAL A 233 17.66 -11.92 7.48
CA VAL A 233 18.73 -11.07 6.92
C VAL A 233 20.10 -11.50 7.45
N LYS A 234 20.22 -11.78 8.76
CA LYS A 234 21.47 -12.27 9.34
C LYS A 234 21.93 -13.58 8.68
N LYS A 235 21.01 -14.56 8.57
CA LYS A 235 21.26 -15.83 7.88
C LYS A 235 21.68 -15.62 6.44
N ALA A 236 20.99 -14.72 5.72
CA ALA A 236 21.27 -14.45 4.31
C ALA A 236 22.70 -13.92 4.11
N VAL A 237 23.14 -13.02 4.98
CA VAL A 237 24.51 -12.47 4.95
C VAL A 237 25.54 -13.53 5.33
N GLU A 238 25.32 -14.28 6.41
CA GLU A 238 26.25 -15.31 6.89
C GLU A 238 26.43 -16.45 5.88
N GLN A 239 25.37 -16.79 5.14
CA GLN A 239 25.38 -17.86 4.15
C GLN A 239 25.63 -17.36 2.72
N ASN A 240 25.80 -16.04 2.53
CA ASN A 240 25.94 -15.40 1.22
C ASN A 240 24.86 -15.87 0.23
N LEU A 241 23.60 -15.84 0.66
CA LEU A 241 22.47 -16.21 -0.18
C LEU A 241 22.40 -15.28 -1.40
N ASP A 242 22.09 -15.86 -2.55
CA ASP A 242 21.74 -15.08 -3.73
C ASP A 242 20.33 -14.46 -3.57
N GLU A 243 19.96 -13.61 -4.52
CA GLU A 243 18.70 -12.87 -4.45
C GLU A 243 17.48 -13.80 -4.43
N GLU A 244 17.48 -14.87 -5.23
CA GLU A 244 16.34 -15.80 -5.32
C GLU A 244 16.17 -16.58 -4.00
N ALA A 245 17.28 -17.07 -3.42
CA ALA A 245 17.26 -17.72 -2.12
C ALA A 245 16.85 -16.76 -0.98
N LEU A 246 17.28 -15.50 -1.02
CA LEU A 246 16.80 -14.47 -0.09
C LEU A 246 15.29 -14.26 -0.24
N ILE A 247 14.78 -14.12 -1.46
CA ILE A 247 13.35 -13.94 -1.73
C ILE A 247 12.54 -15.13 -1.20
N ASP A 248 13.02 -16.36 -1.38
CA ASP A 248 12.35 -17.56 -0.84
C ASP A 248 12.29 -17.53 0.69
N GLU A 249 13.36 -17.13 1.38
CA GLU A 249 13.37 -16.98 2.83
C GLU A 249 12.45 -15.84 3.31
N LEU A 250 12.36 -14.75 2.56
CA LEU A 250 11.44 -13.64 2.84
C LEU A 250 9.97 -14.06 2.70
N PHE A 251 9.63 -14.87 1.69
CA PHE A 251 8.28 -15.41 1.57
C PHE A 251 7.90 -16.33 2.72
N LYS A 252 8.85 -17.10 3.28
CA LYS A 252 8.59 -17.94 4.47
C LYS A 252 8.14 -17.10 5.68
N ILE A 253 8.63 -15.87 5.82
CA ILE A 253 8.14 -14.94 6.85
C ILE A 253 6.66 -14.63 6.61
N LEU A 254 6.30 -14.30 5.36
CA LEU A 254 4.93 -13.97 4.98
C LEU A 254 3.97 -15.16 5.05
N ASP A 255 4.49 -16.39 5.19
CA ASP A 255 3.74 -17.63 5.39
C ASP A 255 3.57 -18.01 6.88
N THR A 256 3.99 -17.15 7.81
CA THR A 256 3.88 -17.43 9.24
C THR A 256 2.43 -17.41 9.70
N ASP A 257 1.83 -18.60 9.85
CA ASP A 257 0.48 -18.80 10.40
C ASP A 257 0.53 -19.16 11.89
N THR A 258 -0.18 -18.40 12.71
CA THR A 258 -0.35 -18.67 14.14
C THR A 258 -1.82 -18.63 14.58
N LEU A 259 -2.77 -18.69 13.64
CA LEU A 259 -4.19 -18.66 13.99
C LEU A 259 -4.60 -19.98 14.67
N PRO A 260 -5.30 -19.92 15.82
CA PRO A 260 -5.77 -21.11 16.52
C PRO A 260 -7.09 -21.61 15.91
N LEU A 261 -7.13 -21.85 14.60
CA LEU A 261 -8.36 -22.27 13.93
C LEU A 261 -8.82 -23.64 14.45
N LYS A 262 -10.12 -23.73 14.75
CA LYS A 262 -10.81 -24.97 15.10
C LYS A 262 -11.97 -25.17 14.15
N GLU A 263 -12.30 -26.42 13.87
CA GLU A 263 -13.46 -26.77 13.05
C GLU A 263 -14.74 -26.19 13.68
N GLY A 264 -15.55 -25.48 12.88
CA GLY A 264 -16.79 -24.83 13.33
C GLY A 264 -16.64 -23.47 14.01
N MET A 265 -15.43 -22.89 14.08
CA MET A 265 -15.22 -21.54 14.62
C MET A 265 -15.87 -20.49 13.71
N ALA A 266 -16.62 -19.54 14.29
CA ALA A 266 -17.22 -18.45 13.54
C ALA A 266 -16.16 -17.45 13.06
N PHE A 267 -16.46 -16.71 11.98
CA PHE A 267 -15.53 -15.72 11.44
C PHE A 267 -15.22 -14.63 12.47
N GLU A 268 -16.23 -14.18 13.20
CA GLU A 268 -16.17 -13.14 14.23
C GLU A 268 -15.19 -13.50 15.35
N ASP A 269 -15.15 -14.78 15.74
CA ASP A 269 -14.24 -15.30 16.77
C ASP A 269 -12.78 -15.22 16.30
N CYS A 270 -12.55 -15.39 14.99
CA CYS A 270 -11.23 -15.33 14.37
C CYS A 270 -10.68 -13.90 14.28
N ILE A 271 -11.54 -12.87 14.17
CA ILE A 271 -11.13 -11.48 13.94
C ILE A 271 -10.20 -10.97 15.06
N SER A 272 -10.46 -11.36 16.31
CA SER A 272 -9.62 -11.01 17.45
C SER A 272 -8.20 -11.61 17.36
N SER A 273 -8.08 -12.77 16.72
CA SER A 273 -6.84 -13.53 16.57
C SER A 273 -5.98 -13.10 15.38
N LEU A 274 -6.53 -12.36 14.40
CA LEU A 274 -5.81 -11.85 13.22
C LEU A 274 -4.60 -10.96 13.55
N LYS A 275 -4.48 -10.47 14.79
CA LYS A 275 -3.32 -9.71 15.27
C LYS A 275 -2.09 -10.57 15.57
N HIS A 276 -2.25 -11.88 15.64
CA HIS A 276 -1.18 -12.83 15.97
C HIS A 276 -0.50 -13.41 14.75
N SER A 277 -1.21 -13.51 13.62
CA SER A 277 -0.74 -14.23 12.44
C SER A 277 -0.38 -13.29 11.29
N ILE A 278 0.72 -13.58 10.59
CA ILE A 278 1.12 -12.88 9.36
C ILE A 278 0.35 -13.46 8.19
N PHE A 279 0.33 -14.78 8.04
CA PHE A 279 -0.45 -15.47 7.04
C PHE A 279 -1.85 -15.78 7.57
N ILE A 280 -2.88 -15.41 6.82
CA ILE A 280 -4.26 -15.73 7.15
C ILE A 280 -4.73 -16.81 6.16
N PRO A 281 -4.87 -18.08 6.59
CA PRO A 281 -5.54 -19.08 5.77
C PRO A 281 -7.00 -18.67 5.51
N PRO A 282 -7.67 -19.25 4.50
CA PRO A 282 -9.07 -18.94 4.23
C PRO A 282 -9.94 -19.18 5.44
N ILE A 283 -10.62 -18.13 5.90
CA ILE A 283 -11.60 -18.16 6.98
C ILE A 283 -12.93 -17.60 6.50
N GLY A 284 -14.03 -18.14 7.00
CA GLY A 284 -15.39 -17.72 6.65
C GLY A 284 -16.42 -18.74 7.08
N ASP A 285 -17.67 -18.29 7.23
CA ASP A 285 -18.82 -19.15 7.51
C ASP A 285 -19.29 -19.92 6.26
N ASP A 286 -20.42 -20.63 6.37
CA ASP A 286 -20.96 -21.42 5.26
C ASP A 286 -21.43 -20.55 4.09
N HIS A 287 -21.91 -19.33 4.33
CA HIS A 287 -22.27 -18.39 3.26
C HIS A 287 -21.04 -18.01 2.42
N HIS A 288 -19.91 -17.73 3.07
CA HIS A 288 -18.65 -17.44 2.40
C HIS A 288 -18.14 -18.65 1.60
N LYS A 289 -18.26 -19.88 2.14
CA LYS A 289 -17.88 -21.11 1.44
C LYS A 289 -18.74 -21.35 0.20
N GLU A 290 -20.06 -21.20 0.31
CA GLU A 290 -20.96 -21.31 -0.83
C GLU A 290 -20.65 -20.29 -1.92
N ALA A 291 -20.30 -19.05 -1.55
CA ALA A 291 -19.86 -18.04 -2.50
C ALA A 291 -18.59 -18.46 -3.25
N MET A 292 -17.62 -19.07 -2.56
CA MET A 292 -16.42 -19.64 -3.19
C MET A 292 -16.78 -20.76 -4.18
N GLU A 293 -17.68 -21.67 -3.81
CA GLU A 293 -18.10 -22.76 -4.69
C GLU A 293 -18.85 -22.25 -5.93
N ARG A 294 -19.75 -21.27 -5.75
CA ARG A 294 -20.42 -20.59 -6.89
C ARG A 294 -19.42 -19.93 -7.83
N ALA A 295 -18.38 -19.28 -7.29
CA ALA A 295 -17.36 -18.63 -8.11
C ALA A 295 -16.51 -19.64 -8.90
N LYS A 296 -16.09 -20.73 -8.25
CA LYS A 296 -15.33 -21.84 -8.88
C LYS A 296 -16.15 -22.57 -9.95
N ALA A 297 -17.47 -22.74 -9.73
CA ALA A 297 -18.37 -23.42 -10.67
C ALA A 297 -18.48 -22.70 -12.02
N LYS A 298 -18.15 -21.40 -12.10
CA LYS A 298 -18.08 -20.66 -13.36
C LYS A 298 -16.92 -21.13 -14.27
N GLY A 299 -16.04 -22.03 -13.81
CA GLY A 299 -14.92 -22.65 -14.54
C GLY A 299 -13.57 -21.96 -14.29
N LYS A 300 -12.49 -22.40 -14.94
CA LYS A 300 -11.21 -21.66 -14.95
C LYS A 300 -11.21 -20.63 -16.08
N ILE A 301 -10.78 -19.40 -15.79
CA ILE A 301 -10.34 -18.48 -16.84
C ILE A 301 -8.84 -18.75 -17.00
N GLU A 302 -8.45 -19.47 -18.06
CA GLU A 302 -7.06 -19.93 -18.27
C GLU A 302 -6.16 -18.91 -18.98
N GLN A 303 -6.61 -17.67 -19.22
CA GLN A 303 -5.77 -16.64 -19.81
C GLN A 303 -5.33 -15.60 -18.79
N PHE A 304 -4.01 -15.52 -18.62
CA PHE A 304 -3.27 -14.47 -17.93
C PHE A 304 -3.27 -13.14 -18.73
N ASP A 305 -4.31 -12.89 -19.53
CA ASP A 305 -4.44 -11.69 -20.33
C ASP A 305 -5.19 -10.59 -19.58
N GLU A 306 -4.65 -9.39 -19.75
CA GLU A 306 -5.17 -8.09 -19.34
C GLU A 306 -6.53 -7.82 -20.00
N ALA A 307 -7.59 -8.45 -19.51
CA ALA A 307 -8.95 -8.07 -19.88
C ALA A 307 -9.51 -7.13 -18.80
N THR A 308 -9.31 -5.83 -19.04
CA THR A 308 -9.83 -4.70 -18.26
C THR A 308 -11.33 -4.46 -18.49
N GLU A 309 -12.05 -5.31 -19.23
CA GLU A 309 -13.39 -4.94 -19.74
C GLU A 309 -14.58 -5.83 -19.33
N GLU A 310 -14.43 -7.09 -18.92
CA GLU A 310 -15.61 -7.96 -18.76
C GLU A 310 -16.37 -7.85 -17.42
N LEU A 311 -15.86 -7.13 -16.41
CA LEU A 311 -16.59 -6.95 -15.14
C LEU A 311 -17.56 -5.76 -15.13
N ARG A 312 -17.81 -5.11 -16.27
CA ARG A 312 -18.64 -3.88 -16.31
C ARG A 312 -20.15 -4.08 -16.37
N MET A 313 -20.69 -5.28 -16.59
CA MET A 313 -22.12 -5.39 -16.96
C MET A 313 -22.99 -6.47 -16.31
N GLU A 314 -22.48 -7.35 -15.45
CA GLU A 314 -23.36 -8.31 -14.77
C GLU A 314 -23.42 -8.03 -13.27
N GLU A 315 -24.57 -7.48 -12.86
CA GLU A 315 -25.01 -7.17 -11.50
C GLU A 315 -24.21 -6.06 -10.81
N ARG A 316 -24.58 -4.80 -11.06
CA ARG A 316 -24.44 -3.75 -10.03
C ARG A 316 -25.45 -4.10 -8.94
N PRO A 317 -25.05 -4.55 -7.75
CA PRO A 317 -25.97 -4.60 -6.64
C PRO A 317 -26.33 -3.15 -6.32
N ASP A 318 -27.60 -2.89 -6.03
CA ASP A 318 -28.11 -1.56 -5.66
C ASP A 318 -27.18 -0.87 -4.64
N GLU A 319 -27.09 0.46 -4.72
CA GLU A 319 -26.26 1.36 -3.88
C GLU A 319 -26.47 1.20 -2.35
N THR A 320 -27.34 0.28 -1.93
CA THR A 320 -27.69 -0.04 -0.54
C THR A 320 -27.42 -1.49 -0.13
N SER A 321 -26.77 -2.32 -0.97
CA SER A 321 -26.40 -3.68 -0.60
C SER A 321 -24.92 -3.84 -0.27
N ILE A 322 -24.68 -4.42 0.90
CA ILE A 322 -23.41 -4.69 1.56
C ILE A 322 -22.69 -5.80 0.79
N GLY A 323 -22.15 -5.47 -0.39
CA GLY A 323 -21.40 -6.39 -1.28
C GLY A 323 -19.88 -6.40 -1.04
N PHE A 324 -19.42 -5.81 0.06
CA PHE A 324 -17.98 -5.62 0.34
C PHE A 324 -17.24 -6.89 0.78
N GLU A 325 -17.97 -7.99 1.03
CA GLU A 325 -17.52 -9.14 1.84
C GLU A 325 -17.90 -10.49 1.21
N THR A 326 -17.51 -10.74 -0.05
CA THR A 326 -17.87 -12.00 -0.74
C THR A 326 -16.72 -13.00 -0.81
N GLY A 327 -17.04 -14.28 -0.60
CA GLY A 327 -16.05 -15.36 -0.53
C GLY A 327 -15.31 -15.41 0.80
N MET A 328 -14.37 -16.33 0.96
CA MET A 328 -13.62 -16.43 2.22
C MET A 328 -12.62 -15.28 2.37
N TYR A 329 -12.34 -14.86 3.60
CA TYR A 329 -11.29 -13.88 3.92
C TYR A 329 -9.95 -14.59 4.10
N GLY A 330 -8.86 -14.00 3.62
CA GLY A 330 -7.53 -14.55 3.83
C GLY A 330 -6.42 -13.73 3.17
N THR A 331 -5.19 -14.22 3.26
CA THR A 331 -4.07 -13.60 2.53
C THR A 331 -4.25 -13.83 1.04
N GLN A 332 -4.42 -12.74 0.31
CA GLN A 332 -4.62 -12.77 -1.14
C GLN A 332 -3.30 -12.59 -1.89
N ARG A 333 -2.46 -11.66 -1.41
CA ARG A 333 -1.19 -11.27 -2.02
C ARG A 333 -0.06 -11.19 -1.00
N GLN A 334 1.16 -11.46 -1.48
CA GLN A 334 2.41 -11.30 -0.74
C GLN A 334 3.39 -10.58 -1.67
N THR A 335 4.02 -9.50 -1.21
CA THR A 335 4.92 -8.68 -2.02
C THR A 335 6.28 -8.54 -1.37
N ILE A 336 7.33 -8.61 -2.17
CA ILE A 336 8.71 -8.34 -1.78
C ILE A 336 9.26 -7.25 -2.71
N ILE A 337 9.87 -6.22 -2.13
CA ILE A 337 10.61 -5.19 -2.87
C ILE A 337 12.04 -5.17 -2.33
N LEU A 338 13.01 -5.43 -3.19
CA LEU A 338 14.44 -5.27 -2.89
C LEU A 338 14.94 -4.06 -3.66
N VAL A 339 15.65 -3.16 -2.98
CA VAL A 339 16.31 -2.00 -3.59
C VAL A 339 17.78 -2.05 -3.22
N ASP A 340 18.65 -2.21 -4.21
CA ASP A 340 20.10 -2.21 -3.99
C ASP A 340 20.68 -0.79 -3.90
N TRP A 341 21.99 -0.70 -3.69
CA TRP A 341 22.67 0.60 -3.57
C TRP A 341 22.87 1.33 -4.90
N ASP A 342 22.66 0.67 -6.03
CA ASP A 342 22.75 1.24 -7.36
C ASP A 342 21.37 1.66 -7.91
N GLY A 343 20.34 1.58 -7.05
CA GLY A 343 18.96 1.94 -7.36
C GLY A 343 18.23 0.90 -8.20
N ASN A 344 18.75 -0.31 -8.33
CA ASN A 344 18.03 -1.40 -8.98
C ASN A 344 16.97 -1.95 -8.03
N VAL A 345 15.78 -2.18 -8.58
CA VAL A 345 14.61 -2.68 -7.87
C VAL A 345 14.25 -4.05 -8.39
N THR A 346 14.07 -4.99 -7.47
CA THR A 346 13.39 -6.27 -7.71
C THR A 346 12.05 -6.22 -6.98
N PHE A 347 10.96 -6.10 -7.73
CA PHE A 347 9.59 -6.18 -7.21
C PHE A 347 9.04 -7.56 -7.55
N ARG A 348 8.67 -8.35 -6.54
CA ARG A 348 8.01 -9.64 -6.73
C ARG A 348 6.73 -9.72 -5.94
N GLU A 349 5.62 -10.01 -6.63
CA GLU A 349 4.34 -10.27 -5.98
C GLU A 349 3.90 -11.71 -6.28
N ARG A 350 3.45 -12.40 -5.23
CA ARG A 350 2.78 -13.69 -5.28
C ARG A 350 1.29 -13.50 -5.10
N ALA A 351 0.50 -13.97 -6.06
CA ALA A 351 -0.93 -14.18 -5.85
C ALA A 351 -1.20 -15.62 -5.41
N LEU A 352 -1.96 -15.76 -4.33
CA LEU A 352 -2.33 -17.05 -3.77
C LEU A 352 -3.65 -17.59 -4.33
N TRP A 353 -4.42 -16.73 -5.01
CA TRP A 353 -5.76 -17.03 -5.51
C TRP A 353 -5.96 -16.52 -6.93
N SER A 354 -6.68 -17.29 -7.73
CA SER A 354 -7.18 -16.85 -9.04
C SER A 354 -8.37 -15.90 -8.88
N LYS A 355 -8.77 -15.23 -9.98
CA LYS A 355 -9.95 -14.35 -10.02
C LYS A 355 -11.25 -15.06 -9.57
N ARG A 356 -11.31 -16.39 -9.65
CA ARG A 356 -12.47 -17.22 -9.28
C ARG A 356 -12.26 -18.00 -7.96
N GLY A 357 -11.27 -17.62 -7.16
CA GLY A 357 -11.05 -18.21 -5.84
C GLY A 357 -10.46 -19.63 -5.86
N HIS A 358 -9.81 -20.04 -6.96
CA HIS A 358 -8.98 -21.24 -6.93
C HIS A 358 -7.61 -20.92 -6.32
N PRO A 359 -7.09 -21.75 -5.40
CA PRO A 359 -5.74 -21.57 -4.90
C PRO A 359 -4.73 -21.74 -6.06
N ILE A 360 -3.69 -20.93 -6.07
CA ILE A 360 -2.60 -21.00 -7.06
C ILE A 360 -1.41 -21.70 -6.41
N GLU A 361 -0.91 -22.74 -7.06
CA GLU A 361 0.29 -23.45 -6.62
C GLU A 361 1.52 -22.53 -6.69
N ARG A 362 2.37 -22.60 -5.67
CA ARG A 362 3.60 -21.81 -5.60
C ARG A 362 4.72 -22.50 -6.39
N PRO A 363 5.56 -21.78 -7.16
CA PRO A 363 5.57 -20.33 -7.37
C PRO A 363 4.78 -19.87 -8.61
N LYS A 364 3.85 -20.65 -9.15
CA LYS A 364 3.09 -20.30 -10.38
C LYS A 364 2.28 -19.01 -10.26
N GLY A 365 2.06 -18.56 -9.03
CA GLY A 365 1.43 -17.29 -8.70
C GLY A 365 2.37 -16.09 -8.69
N ASP A 366 3.66 -16.24 -8.94
CA ASP A 366 4.65 -15.18 -8.74
C ASP A 366 4.87 -14.38 -10.05
N VAL A 367 4.95 -13.06 -9.95
CA VAL A 367 5.33 -12.15 -11.05
C VAL A 367 6.46 -11.27 -10.56
N THR A 368 7.50 -11.08 -11.39
CA THR A 368 8.67 -10.28 -11.06
C THR A 368 8.86 -9.14 -12.05
N PHE A 369 9.13 -7.95 -11.53
CA PHE A 369 9.57 -6.79 -12.29
C PHE A 369 10.95 -6.37 -11.81
N ARG A 370 11.80 -5.99 -12.76
CA ARG A 370 13.14 -5.47 -12.52
C ARG A 370 13.29 -4.15 -13.26
N PHE A 371 13.67 -3.10 -12.55
CA PHE A 371 13.89 -1.79 -13.13
C PHE A 371 14.89 -1.00 -12.28
N LYS A 372 15.39 0.12 -12.82
CA LYS A 372 16.27 1.03 -12.09
C LYS A 372 15.52 2.33 -11.80
N ILE A 373 15.64 2.82 -10.56
CA ILE A 373 15.05 4.10 -10.16
C ILE A 373 15.69 5.23 -10.95
N GLU A 374 14.85 6.00 -11.64
CA GLU A 374 15.26 7.15 -12.43
C GLU A 374 15.78 8.27 -11.52
N GLY A 375 16.96 8.81 -11.85
CA GLY A 375 17.60 9.84 -11.04
C GLY A 375 17.95 9.39 -9.62
N TRP A 376 18.31 8.10 -9.43
CA TRP A 376 18.77 7.55 -8.15
C TRP A 376 19.85 8.43 -7.49
N GLU A 377 20.85 8.85 -8.26
CA GLU A 377 21.97 9.68 -7.78
C GLU A 377 21.65 11.19 -7.77
N ASP A 378 20.55 11.61 -8.40
CA ASP A 378 20.34 13.03 -8.73
C ASP A 378 20.10 13.91 -7.50
N GLY A 379 19.72 13.34 -6.34
CA GLY A 379 19.35 14.08 -5.12
C GLY A 379 18.31 15.19 -5.36
N ARG A 380 17.61 15.17 -6.50
CA ARG A 380 16.48 16.02 -6.83
C ARG A 380 15.24 15.33 -6.24
N GLY A 381 14.67 15.94 -5.21
CA GLY A 381 13.66 15.32 -4.33
C GLY A 381 14.06 15.33 -2.85
N SER A 382 15.18 15.97 -2.51
CA SER A 382 15.62 16.13 -1.12
C SER A 382 14.48 16.64 -0.25
N MET A 383 14.43 16.12 0.97
CA MET A 383 13.58 16.52 2.11
C MET A 383 13.49 18.05 2.40
N LEU A 384 14.24 18.89 1.67
CA LEU A 384 14.33 20.34 1.78
C LEU A 384 13.68 21.08 0.66
#